data_AF-A0A1M7H1V2-F1
#
_entry.id   AF-A0A1M7H1V2-F1
#
_cell.length_a   1.000
_cell.length_b   1.000
_cell.length_c   1.000
_cell.angle_alpha   90.00
_cell.angle_beta   90.00
_cell.angle_gamma   90.00
#
_symmetry.space_group_name_H-M   'P 1'
#
loop_
_entity.id
_entity.type
_entity.pdbx_description
1 polymer ?
#
loop_
_entity_poly.entity_id
_entity_poly.type
_entity_poly.pdbx_seq_one_letter_code
_entity_poly.pdbx_strand_id
1 'polypeptide(L)'
;MKGLLLRLSALDADAEAAVRVIAYFDALVEHRATVAALVRATAGLAECACGLELPDGRVLRFDAEGERLPGSTPAPGAAQASDGRRAPGEPPAPDPHPTTDAHPAPARYPATDGRPVTDGGPVTGRDVASAEVDLGPGRLWLERPGGPAPLDELVLERASIAARILMVRPHRASTPDLADPALVELVLSGRETAADRTRALRLLGLEPHVPVRVLAVADDRGRNPGAEAVALVARGRPVRSVRVAVIGGVAAVLLQRRDGTGSPADDLRAALRDRAAEHRATEHRAADSRRFSPTASGASSATVPANAPGPRATGPAGPHAATSPAAARGVTSPAGPHDATGPAGPRNPAGPRGTANAAGPRGATGSASAGIRRGSVASGIRVGVGGNVDGLDAETSWAQARLALRFATTAGGPTGDPGDAVVDHDALGPLALLAEIPTARLRDQPDVRALDALARTDSGALDVAALEAFCRTGSLRQAAAALYLHHSSVAARLAHVEDALGWHLDEPGDRFRAQLALWARKLATAE
;
A
#
# COMPACT_ATOMS: atom_id res chain seq x y z
N MET A 1 -48.39 47.67 -3.89
CA MET A 1 -48.77 46.32 -4.36
C MET A 1 -48.07 45.91 -5.65
N LYS A 2 -48.23 46.56 -6.82
CA LYS A 2 -47.65 46.10 -8.11
C LYS A 2 -46.18 45.66 -8.07
N GLY A 3 -45.27 46.44 -7.47
CA GLY A 3 -43.84 46.08 -7.37
C GLY A 3 -43.52 44.88 -6.45
N LEU A 4 -44.45 44.50 -5.57
CA LEU A 4 -44.33 43.31 -4.72
C LEU A 4 -44.76 42.05 -5.49
N LEU A 5 -45.82 42.15 -6.30
CA LEU A 5 -46.24 41.09 -7.22
C LEU A 5 -45.17 40.79 -8.27
N LEU A 6 -44.53 41.82 -8.86
CA LEU A 6 -43.42 41.64 -9.81
C LEU A 6 -42.20 40.96 -9.19
N ARG A 7 -41.89 41.22 -7.91
CA ARG A 7 -40.83 40.49 -7.20
C ARG A 7 -41.24 39.06 -6.87
N LEU A 8 -42.51 38.82 -6.54
CA LEU A 8 -43.00 37.47 -6.28
C LEU A 8 -43.00 36.63 -7.57
N SER A 9 -43.43 37.17 -8.71
CA SER A 9 -43.39 36.47 -10.00
C SER A 9 -41.98 36.25 -10.54
N ALA A 10 -41.02 37.14 -10.21
CA ALA A 10 -39.61 36.91 -10.51
C ALA A 10 -39.08 35.74 -9.68
N LEU A 11 -39.27 35.75 -8.35
CA LEU A 11 -38.86 34.66 -7.46
C LEU A 11 -39.52 33.31 -7.82
N ASP A 12 -40.78 33.31 -8.27
CA ASP A 12 -41.50 32.11 -8.70
C ASP A 12 -40.93 31.56 -10.03
N ALA A 13 -40.61 32.45 -10.99
CA ALA A 13 -39.96 32.07 -12.24
C ALA A 13 -38.51 31.58 -12.04
N ASP A 14 -37.74 32.22 -11.15
CA ASP A 14 -36.39 31.83 -10.76
C ASP A 14 -36.40 30.45 -10.06
N ALA A 15 -37.38 30.22 -9.17
CA ALA A 15 -37.56 28.93 -8.49
C ALA A 15 -38.00 27.82 -9.47
N GLU A 16 -38.93 28.12 -10.39
CA GLU A 16 -39.34 27.18 -11.45
C GLU A 16 -38.18 26.86 -12.40
N ALA A 17 -37.33 27.84 -12.72
CA ALA A 17 -36.10 27.63 -13.48
C ALA A 17 -35.10 26.74 -12.71
N ALA A 18 -34.89 26.98 -11.41
CA ALA A 18 -34.03 26.14 -10.58
C ALA A 18 -34.52 24.67 -10.51
N VAL A 19 -35.83 24.44 -10.37
CA VAL A 19 -36.43 23.10 -10.39
C VAL A 19 -36.21 22.42 -11.76
N ARG A 20 -36.35 23.16 -12.88
CA ARG A 20 -36.03 22.64 -14.22
C ARG A 20 -34.57 22.25 -14.36
N VAL A 21 -33.63 23.07 -13.89
CA VAL A 21 -32.17 22.76 -13.91
C VAL A 21 -31.87 21.50 -13.11
N ILE A 22 -32.46 21.34 -11.91
CA ILE A 22 -32.30 20.14 -11.09
C ILE A 22 -32.81 18.89 -11.84
N ALA A 23 -34.05 18.92 -12.32
CA ALA A 23 -34.66 17.80 -13.02
C ALA A 23 -33.92 17.41 -14.32
N TYR A 24 -33.36 18.38 -15.04
CA TYR A 24 -32.58 18.14 -16.25
C TYR A 24 -31.29 17.37 -15.98
N PHE A 25 -30.52 17.74 -14.94
CA PHE A 25 -29.33 16.99 -14.55
C PHE A 25 -29.65 15.63 -13.93
N ASP A 26 -30.76 15.52 -13.21
CA ASP A 26 -31.21 14.23 -12.64
C ASP A 26 -31.59 13.24 -13.76
N ALA A 27 -32.25 13.69 -14.83
CA ALA A 27 -32.53 12.87 -16.01
C ALA A 27 -31.25 12.43 -16.76
N LEU A 28 -30.22 13.29 -16.85
CA LEU A 28 -28.92 12.92 -17.41
C LEU A 28 -28.19 11.86 -16.57
N VAL A 29 -28.35 11.89 -15.25
CA VAL A 29 -27.83 10.86 -14.33
C VAL A 29 -28.63 9.56 -14.46
N GLU A 30 -29.96 9.62 -14.47
CA GLU A 30 -30.85 8.45 -14.60
C GLU A 30 -30.60 7.69 -15.91
N HIS A 31 -30.53 8.41 -17.03
CA HIS A 31 -30.22 7.85 -18.35
C HIS A 31 -28.73 7.53 -18.56
N ARG A 32 -27.88 7.73 -17.55
CA ARG A 32 -26.43 7.44 -17.58
C ARG A 32 -25.71 8.09 -18.77
N ALA A 33 -25.96 9.39 -18.96
CA ALA A 33 -25.34 10.18 -20.02
C ALA A 33 -23.80 10.03 -20.00
N THR A 34 -23.18 9.96 -21.18
CA THR A 34 -21.71 9.95 -21.26
C THR A 34 -21.16 11.29 -20.76
N VAL A 35 -19.94 11.30 -20.20
CA VAL A 35 -19.31 12.55 -19.72
C VAL A 35 -19.20 13.61 -20.81
N ALA A 36 -19.01 13.22 -22.08
CA ALA A 36 -19.03 14.16 -23.21
C ALA A 36 -20.44 14.69 -23.54
N ALA A 37 -21.49 13.90 -23.31
CA ALA A 37 -22.88 14.36 -23.43
C ALA A 37 -23.27 15.29 -22.27
N LEU A 38 -22.78 15.03 -21.05
CA LEU A 38 -22.97 15.93 -19.90
C LEU A 38 -22.41 17.32 -20.19
N VAL A 39 -21.12 17.44 -20.56
CA VAL A 39 -20.49 18.76 -20.80
C VAL A 39 -21.17 19.52 -21.95
N ARG A 40 -21.58 18.81 -23.01
CA ARG A 40 -22.37 19.40 -24.10
C ARG A 40 -23.74 19.90 -23.62
N ALA A 41 -24.44 19.11 -22.80
CA ALA A 41 -25.72 19.49 -22.23
C ALA A 41 -25.61 20.67 -21.26
N THR A 42 -24.54 20.74 -20.46
CA THR A 42 -24.22 21.89 -19.61
C THR A 42 -23.94 23.14 -20.44
N ALA A 43 -23.19 23.05 -21.54
CA ALA A 43 -22.92 24.18 -22.44
C ALA A 43 -24.22 24.75 -23.04
N GLY A 44 -25.08 23.87 -23.58
CA GLY A 44 -26.37 24.28 -24.14
C GLY A 44 -27.34 24.84 -23.10
N LEU A 45 -27.39 24.26 -21.89
CA LEU A 45 -28.23 24.76 -20.79
C LEU A 45 -27.75 26.10 -20.24
N ALA A 46 -26.44 26.37 -20.31
CA ALA A 46 -25.84 27.64 -19.89
C ALA A 46 -25.84 28.70 -21.01
N GLU A 47 -26.13 28.34 -22.27
CA GLU A 47 -25.99 29.23 -23.43
C GLU A 47 -24.56 29.84 -23.53
N CYS A 48 -23.54 29.07 -23.13
CA CYS A 48 -22.13 29.46 -23.23
C CYS A 48 -21.22 28.22 -23.33
N ALA A 49 -19.94 28.41 -23.68
CA ALA A 49 -19.03 27.28 -23.79
C ALA A 49 -18.72 26.67 -22.40
N CYS A 50 -18.74 25.35 -22.30
CA CYS A 50 -18.43 24.61 -21.08
C CYS A 50 -17.22 23.70 -21.28
N GLY A 51 -16.35 23.65 -20.29
CA GLY A 51 -15.16 22.80 -20.26
C GLY A 51 -15.09 21.91 -19.02
N LEU A 52 -14.52 20.72 -19.20
CA LEU A 52 -14.24 19.75 -18.14
C LEU A 52 -12.87 19.13 -18.35
N GLU A 53 -12.05 19.18 -17.31
CA GLU A 53 -10.75 18.51 -17.23
C GLU A 53 -10.91 17.16 -16.53
N LEU A 54 -10.50 16.09 -17.20
CA LEU A 54 -10.58 14.71 -16.69
C LEU A 54 -9.33 14.33 -15.87
N PRO A 55 -9.42 13.30 -14.99
CA PRO A 55 -8.28 12.86 -14.16
C PRO A 55 -7.09 12.29 -14.95
N ASP A 56 -7.26 12.05 -16.26
CA ASP A 56 -6.22 11.63 -17.19
C ASP A 56 -5.62 12.81 -18.00
N GLY A 57 -5.84 14.05 -17.54
CA GLY A 57 -5.35 15.29 -18.15
C GLY A 57 -6.08 15.69 -19.44
N ARG A 58 -7.13 14.96 -19.84
CA ARG A 58 -7.87 15.24 -21.08
C ARG A 58 -8.96 16.28 -20.86
N VAL A 59 -8.91 17.36 -21.62
CA VAL A 59 -9.98 18.36 -21.69
C VAL A 59 -11.09 17.93 -22.66
N LEU A 60 -12.33 18.02 -22.20
CA LEU A 60 -13.54 18.04 -23.03
C LEU A 60 -14.12 19.45 -22.98
N ARG A 61 -14.40 20.05 -24.14
CA ARG A 61 -14.90 21.44 -24.24
C ARG A 61 -15.87 21.54 -25.41
N PHE A 62 -17.00 22.21 -25.19
CA PHE A 62 -18.06 22.40 -26.18
C PHE A 62 -18.58 23.84 -26.12
N ASP A 63 -19.08 24.37 -27.24
CA ASP A 63 -19.84 25.63 -27.29
C ASP A 63 -21.34 25.41 -26.97
N ALA A 64 -22.13 26.48 -26.99
CA ALA A 64 -23.56 26.46 -26.63
C ALA A 64 -24.39 25.64 -27.64
N GLU A 65 -24.00 25.69 -28.91
CA GLU A 65 -24.53 24.89 -30.02
C GLU A 65 -24.17 23.40 -29.88
N GLY A 66 -23.17 23.10 -29.03
CA GLY A 66 -22.73 21.77 -28.68
C GLY A 66 -21.65 21.21 -29.60
N GLU A 67 -21.06 22.02 -30.48
CA GLU A 67 -19.91 21.66 -31.27
C GLU A 67 -18.62 21.63 -30.44
N ARG A 68 -17.63 20.85 -30.91
CA ARG A 68 -16.47 20.48 -30.09
C ARG A 68 -15.32 21.47 -30.26
N LEU A 69 -15.04 22.24 -29.22
CA LEU A 69 -13.95 23.19 -29.18
C LEU A 69 -12.57 22.53 -28.93
N PRO A 70 -11.46 23.17 -29.34
CA PRO A 70 -10.10 22.73 -29.03
C PRO A 70 -9.85 22.62 -27.51
N GLY A 71 -9.16 21.56 -27.11
CA GLY A 71 -8.89 21.21 -25.71
C GLY A 71 -7.79 22.04 -25.05
N SER A 72 -7.99 23.35 -24.93
CA SER A 72 -7.12 24.26 -24.17
C SER A 72 -7.84 24.77 -22.92
N THR A 73 -7.24 24.57 -21.75
CA THR A 73 -7.69 25.19 -20.50
C THR A 73 -7.49 26.71 -20.55
N PRO A 74 -8.53 27.54 -20.26
CA PRO A 74 -8.34 28.97 -20.06
C PRO A 74 -7.57 29.22 -18.75
N ALA A 75 -6.81 30.31 -18.69
CA ALA A 75 -6.09 30.68 -17.46
C ALA A 75 -7.07 31.08 -16.35
N PRO A 76 -6.83 30.71 -15.08
CA PRO A 76 -7.75 30.99 -13.97
C PRO A 76 -7.92 32.50 -13.73
N GLY A 77 -9.17 32.97 -13.82
CA GLY A 77 -9.53 34.37 -13.62
C GLY A 77 -9.75 34.71 -12.14
N ALA A 78 -9.10 35.75 -11.63
CA ALA A 78 -9.12 36.08 -10.22
C ALA A 78 -10.41 36.81 -9.80
N ALA A 79 -11.42 36.07 -9.29
CA ALA A 79 -12.63 36.66 -8.73
C ALA A 79 -13.29 35.79 -7.63
N GLN A 80 -12.82 35.92 -6.38
CA GLN A 80 -13.65 35.99 -5.15
C GLN A 80 -12.76 36.08 -3.90
N ALA A 81 -12.59 37.29 -3.37
CA ALA A 81 -11.97 37.55 -2.07
C ALA A 81 -12.73 38.67 -1.35
N SER A 82 -13.81 38.29 -0.66
CA SER A 82 -14.71 39.23 0.04
C SER A 82 -15.02 38.73 1.46
N ASP A 83 -14.01 38.74 2.33
CA ASP A 83 -14.24 38.85 3.78
C ASP A 83 -13.67 40.17 4.30
N GLY A 84 -14.43 40.85 5.15
CA GLY A 84 -14.26 42.25 5.48
C GLY A 84 -13.63 42.48 6.84
N ARG A 85 -12.31 42.71 6.89
CA ARG A 85 -11.65 43.22 8.11
C ARG A 85 -10.56 44.26 7.81
N ARG A 86 -10.88 45.52 8.11
CA ARG A 86 -9.98 46.69 7.97
C ARG A 86 -9.26 46.99 9.30
N ALA A 87 -7.94 47.11 9.26
CA ALA A 87 -7.10 47.74 10.29
C ALA A 87 -5.86 48.41 9.61
N PRO A 88 -5.28 49.49 10.16
CA PRO A 88 -4.38 50.39 9.40
C PRO A 88 -2.87 50.19 9.64
N GLY A 89 -2.03 50.71 8.72
CA GLY A 89 -0.56 50.56 8.72
C GLY A 89 0.20 51.44 7.69
N GLU A 90 -0.07 52.74 7.73
CA GLU A 90 0.51 53.91 7.04
C GLU A 90 2.05 54.14 7.29
N PRO A 91 2.85 54.90 6.47
CA PRO A 91 2.86 55.24 5.03
C PRO A 91 4.25 54.98 4.32
N PRO A 92 4.89 55.83 3.46
CA PRO A 92 5.00 55.55 2.02
C PRO A 92 6.45 55.62 1.44
N ALA A 93 6.57 55.54 0.11
CA ALA A 93 7.76 55.97 -0.66
C ALA A 93 7.32 56.80 -1.90
N PRO A 94 8.12 57.76 -2.40
CA PRO A 94 7.67 58.81 -3.33
C PRO A 94 7.83 58.51 -4.84
N ASP A 95 7.32 59.45 -5.64
CA ASP A 95 7.15 59.46 -7.11
C ASP A 95 8.45 59.52 -7.97
N PRO A 96 8.36 59.25 -9.30
CA PRO A 96 9.50 58.96 -10.20
C PRO A 96 9.99 60.16 -11.02
N HIS A 97 11.01 59.95 -11.88
CA HIS A 97 11.35 60.68 -13.14
C HIS A 97 12.70 60.15 -13.73
N PRO A 98 13.15 60.51 -14.97
CA PRO A 98 12.45 60.61 -16.27
C PRO A 98 13.35 60.14 -17.49
N THR A 99 13.06 60.60 -18.72
CA THR A 99 13.98 60.84 -19.91
C THR A 99 14.56 59.63 -20.67
N THR A 100 14.96 59.62 -21.98
CA THR A 100 14.88 60.51 -23.20
C THR A 100 15.69 59.79 -24.33
N ASP A 101 15.45 59.82 -25.67
CA ASP A 101 14.47 60.45 -26.59
C ASP A 101 14.32 59.61 -27.89
N ALA A 102 13.66 60.16 -28.94
CA ALA A 102 14.14 60.25 -30.35
C ALA A 102 13.10 59.90 -31.45
N HIS A 103 12.64 60.94 -32.16
CA HIS A 103 11.90 60.90 -33.44
C HIS A 103 12.83 61.37 -34.59
N PRO A 104 12.55 61.15 -35.91
CA PRO A 104 11.45 61.84 -36.63
C PRO A 104 10.81 61.07 -37.83
N ALA A 105 9.88 61.73 -38.54
CA ALA A 105 9.24 61.31 -39.81
C ALA A 105 9.78 62.13 -41.04
N PRO A 106 9.16 62.27 -42.25
CA PRO A 106 7.76 62.72 -42.49
C PRO A 106 7.01 62.32 -43.81
N ALA A 107 5.77 62.83 -43.95
CA ALA A 107 5.01 63.19 -45.18
C ALA A 107 4.43 62.06 -46.09
N ARG A 108 3.11 62.02 -46.38
CA ARG A 108 2.24 63.08 -46.94
C ARG A 108 0.76 63.03 -46.47
N TYR A 109 0.02 64.12 -46.69
CA TYR A 109 -1.42 64.39 -46.48
C TYR A 109 -1.97 65.09 -47.77
N PRO A 110 -3.30 65.30 -48.04
CA PRO A 110 -4.47 65.57 -47.15
C PRO A 110 -5.53 64.42 -47.14
N ALA A 111 -6.53 64.30 -46.24
CA ALA A 111 -7.54 65.22 -45.68
C ALA A 111 -8.62 65.64 -46.72
N THR A 112 -9.94 65.62 -46.47
CA THR A 112 -10.80 65.25 -45.31
C THR A 112 -12.25 65.01 -45.85
N ASP A 113 -13.29 64.50 -45.17
CA ASP A 113 -13.55 64.04 -43.79
C ASP A 113 -14.71 62.98 -43.80
N GLY A 114 -15.28 62.60 -42.64
CA GLY A 114 -16.61 61.96 -42.53
C GLY A 114 -16.67 60.60 -41.81
N ARG A 115 -16.63 60.60 -40.46
CA ARG A 115 -16.78 59.42 -39.58
C ARG A 115 -18.27 59.10 -39.25
N PRO A 116 -18.64 57.94 -38.62
CA PRO A 116 -17.81 56.92 -37.92
C PRO A 116 -17.83 55.48 -38.53
N VAL A 117 -16.69 54.74 -38.52
CA VAL A 117 -16.27 53.71 -37.51
C VAL A 117 -17.17 52.46 -37.54
N THR A 118 -16.91 51.48 -38.43
CA THR A 118 -16.06 50.26 -38.26
C THR A 118 -16.58 49.28 -37.19
N ASP A 119 -16.92 48.02 -37.50
CA ASP A 119 -16.03 46.93 -37.97
C ASP A 119 -14.99 46.59 -36.86
N GLY A 120 -14.75 45.34 -36.45
CA GLY A 120 -14.97 44.06 -37.13
C GLY A 120 -13.63 43.33 -37.17
N GLY A 121 -13.24 42.70 -36.06
CA GLY A 121 -11.91 42.12 -35.89
C GLY A 121 -11.90 41.02 -34.83
N PRO A 122 -10.91 40.10 -34.89
CA PRO A 122 -10.86 38.95 -34.00
C PRO A 122 -10.59 39.39 -32.56
N VAL A 123 -11.43 38.93 -31.63
CA VAL A 123 -11.31 39.25 -30.20
C VAL A 123 -10.09 38.53 -29.61
N THR A 124 -8.98 39.25 -29.52
CA THR A 124 -7.79 38.80 -28.78
C THR A 124 -8.11 38.76 -27.28
N GLY A 125 -7.70 37.68 -26.62
CA GLY A 125 -8.23 37.32 -25.30
C GLY A 125 -8.00 38.37 -24.20
N ARG A 126 -9.11 38.83 -23.61
CA ARG A 126 -9.17 39.39 -22.26
C ARG A 126 -10.54 39.09 -21.65
N ASP A 127 -10.54 38.73 -20.37
CA ASP A 127 -11.67 38.69 -19.45
C ASP A 127 -12.92 37.89 -19.91
N VAL A 128 -12.70 36.63 -20.30
CA VAL A 128 -13.74 35.60 -20.20
C VAL A 128 -13.97 35.30 -18.72
N ALA A 129 -15.12 35.72 -18.18
CA ALA A 129 -15.47 35.47 -16.79
C ALA A 129 -15.74 33.96 -16.60
N SER A 130 -14.72 33.27 -16.12
CA SER A 130 -14.72 31.81 -16.00
C SER A 130 -15.16 31.41 -14.61
N ALA A 131 -16.43 31.04 -14.46
CA ALA A 131 -16.92 30.42 -13.23
C ALA A 131 -16.50 28.94 -13.26
N GLU A 132 -15.71 28.49 -12.28
CA GLU A 132 -15.20 27.11 -12.21
C GLU A 132 -15.44 26.46 -10.85
N VAL A 133 -15.58 25.13 -10.85
CA VAL A 133 -15.76 24.29 -9.66
C VAL A 133 -14.74 23.15 -9.71
N ASP A 134 -13.94 23.05 -8.66
CA ASP A 134 -13.06 21.91 -8.43
C ASP A 134 -13.89 20.65 -8.10
N LEU A 135 -13.71 19.60 -8.89
CA LEU A 135 -14.37 18.31 -8.66
C LEU A 135 -13.59 17.43 -7.68
N GLY A 136 -12.30 17.73 -7.45
CA GLY A 136 -11.31 16.94 -6.71
C GLY A 136 -10.28 16.28 -7.64
N PRO A 137 -10.70 15.44 -8.61
CA PRO A 137 -9.80 14.80 -9.57
C PRO A 137 -9.84 15.47 -10.96
N GLY A 138 -10.19 16.76 -11.02
CA GLY A 138 -10.45 17.51 -12.25
C GLY A 138 -11.30 18.75 -11.98
N ARG A 139 -11.52 19.60 -13.00
CA ARG A 139 -12.22 20.90 -12.86
C ARG A 139 -13.25 21.10 -13.97
N LEU A 140 -14.40 21.66 -13.61
CA LEU A 140 -15.52 21.99 -14.50
C LEU A 140 -15.67 23.52 -14.55
N TRP A 141 -15.84 24.11 -15.74
CA TRP A 141 -16.00 25.56 -15.89
C TRP A 141 -16.99 25.97 -16.98
N LEU A 142 -17.52 27.18 -16.84
CA LEU A 142 -18.28 27.91 -17.87
C LEU A 142 -17.47 29.10 -18.38
N GLU A 143 -17.49 29.35 -19.68
CA GLU A 143 -16.76 30.43 -20.36
C GLU A 143 -17.75 31.51 -20.81
N ARG A 144 -18.19 32.37 -19.88
CA ARG A 144 -19.21 33.39 -20.17
C ARG A 144 -18.58 34.77 -20.47
N PRO A 145 -18.76 35.35 -21.67
CA PRO A 145 -18.48 36.76 -21.89
C PRO A 145 -19.55 37.61 -21.18
N GLY A 146 -19.11 38.54 -20.31
CA GLY A 146 -19.99 39.52 -19.64
C GLY A 146 -20.20 39.34 -18.13
N GLY A 147 -19.61 38.32 -17.50
CA GLY A 147 -19.80 38.04 -16.06
C GLY A 147 -20.88 36.97 -15.80
N PRO A 148 -20.97 36.43 -14.57
CA PRO A 148 -21.82 35.28 -14.25
C PRO A 148 -23.32 35.61 -14.35
N ALA A 149 -24.09 34.68 -14.91
CA ALA A 149 -25.56 34.74 -14.98
C ALA A 149 -26.21 34.17 -13.70
N PRO A 150 -27.48 34.53 -13.39
CA PRO A 150 -28.12 34.17 -12.11
C PRO A 150 -28.23 32.67 -11.80
N LEU A 151 -28.16 31.80 -12.81
CA LEU A 151 -28.23 30.35 -12.66
C LEU A 151 -26.87 29.65 -12.79
N ASP A 152 -25.77 30.36 -13.08
CA ASP A 152 -24.46 29.74 -13.34
C ASP A 152 -23.94 28.94 -12.15
N GLU A 153 -24.14 29.44 -10.94
CA GLU A 153 -23.75 28.77 -9.69
C GLU A 153 -24.53 27.46 -9.50
N LEU A 154 -25.85 27.46 -9.74
CA LEU A 154 -26.69 26.27 -9.67
C LEU A 154 -26.40 25.28 -10.81
N VAL A 155 -26.18 25.77 -12.02
CA VAL A 155 -25.82 24.94 -13.18
C VAL A 155 -24.46 24.27 -12.93
N LEU A 156 -23.46 25.00 -12.43
CA LEU A 156 -22.17 24.43 -12.03
C LEU A 156 -22.29 23.49 -10.82
N GLU A 157 -23.10 23.80 -9.81
CA GLU A 157 -23.34 22.89 -8.69
C GLU A 157 -23.95 21.56 -9.18
N ARG A 158 -25.10 21.61 -9.87
CA ARG A 158 -25.80 20.42 -10.38
C ARG A 158 -24.96 19.67 -11.43
N ALA A 159 -24.27 20.37 -12.32
CA ALA A 159 -23.34 19.75 -13.24
C ALA A 159 -22.12 19.14 -12.52
N SER A 160 -21.62 19.72 -11.43
CA SER A 160 -20.53 19.13 -10.62
C SER A 160 -20.99 17.87 -9.89
N ILE A 161 -22.25 17.83 -9.42
CA ILE A 161 -22.86 16.66 -8.78
C ILE A 161 -23.08 15.56 -9.83
N ALA A 162 -23.69 15.89 -10.98
CA ALA A 162 -23.86 14.96 -12.09
C ALA A 162 -22.50 14.47 -12.66
N ALA A 163 -21.51 15.36 -12.78
CA ALA A 163 -20.15 15.00 -13.16
C ALA A 163 -19.52 14.08 -12.12
N ARG A 164 -19.61 14.37 -10.83
CA ARG A 164 -19.13 13.47 -9.78
C ARG A 164 -19.84 12.12 -9.82
N ILE A 165 -21.15 12.05 -10.09
CA ILE A 165 -21.90 10.78 -10.20
C ILE A 165 -21.56 9.99 -11.48
N LEU A 166 -21.24 10.65 -12.60
CA LEU A 166 -20.93 10.01 -13.89
C LEU A 166 -19.42 9.78 -14.12
N MET A 167 -18.55 10.55 -13.44
CA MET A 167 -17.09 10.37 -13.35
C MET A 167 -16.69 9.47 -12.18
N VAL A 168 -17.56 9.30 -11.17
CA VAL A 168 -17.82 7.97 -10.60
C VAL A 168 -18.39 7.10 -11.71
N ARG A 169 -17.50 6.70 -12.61
CA ARG A 169 -17.59 5.38 -13.24
C ARG A 169 -17.94 4.41 -12.12
N PRO A 170 -18.89 3.47 -12.30
CA PRO A 170 -18.85 2.24 -11.52
C PRO A 170 -17.44 1.70 -11.70
N HIS A 171 -16.64 1.77 -10.64
CA HIS A 171 -15.19 1.69 -10.77
C HIS A 171 -14.84 0.23 -11.05
N ARG A 172 -14.72 -0.10 -12.33
CA ARG A 172 -13.75 -1.05 -12.86
C ARG A 172 -12.36 -0.35 -12.86
N ALA A 173 -11.84 0.16 -11.73
CA ALA A 173 -11.15 -0.63 -10.70
C ALA A 173 -11.55 -2.10 -10.71
N SER A 174 -10.64 -2.95 -11.17
CA SER A 174 -10.91 -4.38 -11.23
C SER A 174 -10.97 -4.98 -9.82
N THR A 175 -12.11 -4.76 -9.14
CA THR A 175 -12.58 -5.52 -7.99
C THR A 175 -12.38 -6.98 -8.37
N PRO A 176 -11.44 -7.70 -7.75
CA PRO A 176 -11.05 -9.02 -8.24
C PRO A 176 -12.27 -9.94 -8.19
N ASP A 177 -12.82 -10.21 -9.36
CA ASP A 177 -14.13 -10.82 -9.51
C ASP A 177 -13.96 -12.34 -9.48
N LEU A 178 -14.86 -13.04 -8.80
CA LEU A 178 -14.79 -14.49 -8.72
C LEU A 178 -15.34 -15.06 -10.04
N ALA A 179 -14.41 -15.38 -10.93
CA ALA A 179 -14.70 -15.92 -12.24
C ALA A 179 -15.17 -17.37 -12.16
N ASP A 180 -15.90 -17.81 -13.19
CA ASP A 180 -16.19 -19.22 -13.44
C ASP A 180 -14.86 -20.01 -13.51
N PRO A 181 -14.60 -20.96 -12.59
CA PRO A 181 -13.38 -21.76 -12.61
C PRO A 181 -13.18 -22.53 -13.91
N ALA A 182 -14.24 -22.99 -14.58
CA ALA A 182 -14.13 -23.74 -15.83
C ALA A 182 -13.59 -22.87 -16.97
N LEU A 183 -13.99 -21.59 -17.04
CA LEU A 183 -13.43 -20.65 -18.01
C LEU A 183 -11.96 -20.32 -17.71
N VAL A 184 -11.58 -20.25 -16.43
CA VAL A 184 -10.19 -20.00 -16.05
C VAL A 184 -9.31 -21.23 -16.30
N GLU A 185 -9.76 -22.43 -15.95
CA GLU A 185 -9.05 -23.69 -16.25
C GLU A 185 -8.82 -23.87 -17.76
N LEU A 186 -9.80 -23.50 -18.60
CA LEU A 186 -9.65 -23.53 -20.06
C LEU A 186 -8.55 -22.57 -20.55
N VAL A 187 -8.52 -21.32 -20.05
CA VAL A 187 -7.48 -20.33 -20.41
C VAL A 187 -6.08 -20.75 -19.94
N LEU A 188 -5.98 -21.53 -18.86
CA LEU A 188 -4.70 -21.95 -18.27
C LEU A 188 -4.27 -23.38 -18.69
N SER A 189 -4.91 -23.98 -19.70
CA SER A 189 -4.70 -25.38 -20.12
C SER A 189 -4.12 -25.50 -21.54
N GLY A 190 -2.83 -25.86 -21.61
CA GLY A 190 -2.08 -26.12 -22.86
C GLY A 190 -2.47 -27.38 -23.64
N ARG A 191 -3.66 -27.93 -23.35
CA ARG A 191 -4.31 -28.99 -24.14
C ARG A 191 -5.46 -28.46 -25.00
N GLU A 192 -6.00 -27.27 -24.68
CA GLU A 192 -7.20 -26.73 -25.32
C GLU A 192 -6.83 -25.89 -26.55
N THR A 193 -7.76 -25.70 -27.50
CA THR A 193 -7.42 -24.98 -28.73
C THR A 193 -7.27 -23.48 -28.49
N ALA A 194 -6.40 -22.82 -29.28
CA ALA A 194 -6.25 -21.37 -29.22
C ALA A 194 -7.57 -20.61 -29.49
N ALA A 195 -8.51 -21.19 -30.24
CA ALA A 195 -9.83 -20.63 -30.47
C ALA A 195 -10.71 -20.68 -29.21
N ASP A 196 -10.65 -21.78 -28.46
CA ASP A 196 -11.38 -21.93 -27.21
C ASP A 196 -10.76 -21.05 -26.10
N ARG A 197 -9.42 -20.98 -26.00
CA ARG A 197 -8.73 -20.02 -25.11
C ARG A 197 -9.12 -18.58 -25.45
N THR A 198 -9.14 -18.21 -26.75
CA THR A 198 -9.63 -16.90 -27.24
C THR A 198 -11.05 -16.60 -26.78
N ARG A 199 -11.95 -17.60 -26.86
CA ARG A 199 -13.36 -17.46 -26.45
C ARG A 199 -13.48 -17.29 -24.94
N ALA A 200 -12.78 -18.10 -24.15
CA ALA A 200 -12.83 -18.04 -22.70
C ALA A 200 -12.25 -16.73 -22.15
N LEU A 201 -11.12 -16.23 -22.71
CA LEU A 201 -10.58 -14.90 -22.41
C LEU A 201 -11.63 -13.81 -22.62
N ARG A 202 -12.32 -13.80 -23.78
CA ARG A 202 -13.38 -12.83 -24.09
C ARG A 202 -14.58 -12.94 -23.16
N LEU A 203 -15.01 -14.15 -22.78
CA LEU A 203 -16.08 -14.37 -21.81
C LEU A 203 -15.70 -13.88 -20.40
N LEU A 204 -14.44 -14.05 -20.02
CA LEU A 204 -13.85 -13.47 -18.81
C LEU A 204 -13.69 -11.94 -18.92
N GLY A 205 -13.87 -11.31 -20.08
CA GLY A 205 -13.61 -9.89 -20.28
C GLY A 205 -12.11 -9.53 -20.23
N LEU A 206 -11.26 -10.50 -20.55
CA LEU A 206 -9.82 -10.33 -20.81
C LEU A 206 -9.61 -10.17 -22.32
N GLU A 207 -8.66 -9.32 -22.71
CA GLU A 207 -8.35 -9.10 -24.13
C GLU A 207 -7.24 -10.05 -24.59
N PRO A 208 -7.45 -10.92 -25.61
CA PRO A 208 -6.49 -11.98 -25.95
C PRO A 208 -5.07 -11.51 -26.26
N HIS A 209 -4.91 -10.37 -26.93
CA HIS A 209 -3.60 -9.85 -27.34
C HIS A 209 -3.09 -8.71 -26.44
N VAL A 210 -3.59 -8.66 -25.20
CA VAL A 210 -3.10 -7.74 -24.17
C VAL A 210 -2.35 -8.57 -23.13
N PRO A 211 -1.10 -8.21 -22.78
CA PRO A 211 -0.30 -9.06 -21.91
C PRO A 211 -0.94 -9.32 -20.54
N VAL A 212 -0.80 -10.56 -20.09
CA VAL A 212 -1.32 -11.06 -18.82
C VAL A 212 -0.17 -11.55 -17.95
N ARG A 213 -0.30 -11.33 -16.64
CA ARG A 213 0.44 -12.07 -15.61
C ARG A 213 -0.55 -12.90 -14.81
N VAL A 214 -0.18 -14.14 -14.51
CA VAL A 214 -0.94 -15.01 -13.61
C VAL A 214 -0.26 -15.03 -12.24
N LEU A 215 -1.04 -14.97 -11.17
CA LEU A 215 -0.58 -15.24 -9.80
C LEU A 215 -1.10 -16.60 -9.35
N ALA A 216 -0.29 -17.32 -8.58
CA ALA A 216 -0.69 -18.51 -7.85
C ALA A 216 -0.66 -18.18 -6.35
N VAL A 217 -1.83 -18.14 -5.71
CA VAL A 217 -2.00 -17.75 -4.30
C VAL A 217 -2.51 -18.94 -3.48
N ALA A 218 -1.81 -19.31 -2.43
CA ALA A 218 -2.22 -20.33 -1.45
C ALA A 218 -2.34 -19.71 -0.05
N ASP A 219 -3.14 -20.30 0.84
CA ASP A 219 -3.15 -19.97 2.27
C ASP A 219 -3.05 -21.25 3.10
N ASP A 220 -1.88 -21.48 3.71
CA ASP A 220 -1.54 -22.70 4.45
C ASP A 220 -2.36 -22.87 5.74
N ARG A 221 -3.26 -21.93 6.04
CA ARG A 221 -4.24 -21.99 7.15
C ARG A 221 -5.58 -22.61 6.76
N GLY A 222 -5.76 -23.05 5.51
CA GLY A 222 -7.01 -23.68 5.05
C GLY A 222 -8.20 -22.71 4.93
N ARG A 223 -7.95 -21.42 4.71
CA ARG A 223 -8.99 -20.44 4.35
C ARG A 223 -9.18 -20.40 2.83
N ASN A 224 -10.23 -19.72 2.38
CA ASN A 224 -10.47 -19.51 0.95
C ASN A 224 -9.34 -18.68 0.32
N PRO A 225 -8.47 -19.26 -0.55
CA PRO A 225 -7.34 -18.54 -1.14
C PRO A 225 -7.81 -17.49 -2.14
N GLY A 226 -8.99 -17.66 -2.75
CA GLY A 226 -9.59 -16.69 -3.65
C GLY A 226 -9.91 -15.39 -2.91
N ALA A 227 -10.51 -15.48 -1.72
CA ALA A 227 -10.80 -14.31 -0.89
C ALA A 227 -9.53 -13.56 -0.45
N GLU A 228 -8.47 -14.30 -0.10
CA GLU A 228 -7.17 -13.69 0.24
C GLU A 228 -6.47 -13.06 -0.98
N ALA A 229 -6.57 -13.68 -2.15
CA ALA A 229 -6.08 -13.12 -3.41
C ALA A 229 -6.83 -11.83 -3.80
N VAL A 230 -8.16 -11.81 -3.65
CA VAL A 230 -9.00 -10.60 -3.83
C VAL A 230 -8.53 -9.49 -2.90
N ALA A 231 -8.34 -9.79 -1.61
CA ALA A 231 -7.93 -8.82 -0.58
C ALA A 231 -6.46 -8.35 -0.68
N LEU A 232 -5.63 -9.04 -1.47
CA LEU A 232 -4.27 -8.61 -1.83
C LEU A 232 -4.28 -7.71 -3.08
N VAL A 233 -4.93 -8.14 -4.16
CA VAL A 233 -4.94 -7.35 -5.41
C VAL A 233 -5.73 -6.05 -5.25
N ALA A 234 -6.78 -6.02 -4.42
CA ALA A 234 -7.51 -4.79 -4.09
C ALA A 234 -6.69 -3.76 -3.27
N ARG A 235 -5.54 -4.15 -2.69
CA ARG A 235 -4.55 -3.23 -2.09
C ARG A 235 -3.46 -2.78 -3.08
N GLY A 236 -3.37 -3.40 -4.25
CA GLY A 236 -2.34 -3.11 -5.25
C GLY A 236 -2.67 -1.90 -6.13
N ARG A 237 -1.79 -1.63 -7.11
CA ARG A 237 -2.00 -0.57 -8.11
C ARG A 237 -3.22 -0.85 -9.01
N PRO A 238 -3.84 0.20 -9.59
CA PRO A 238 -4.94 0.05 -10.54
C PRO A 238 -4.57 -0.83 -11.75
N VAL A 239 -5.54 -1.62 -12.20
CA VAL A 239 -5.37 -2.74 -13.15
C VAL A 239 -6.56 -2.80 -14.11
N ARG A 240 -6.28 -3.09 -15.39
CA ARG A 240 -7.25 -3.01 -16.51
C ARG A 240 -8.37 -4.04 -16.34
N SER A 241 -7.99 -5.25 -15.96
CA SER A 241 -8.86 -6.39 -15.70
C SER A 241 -8.19 -7.31 -14.67
N VAL A 242 -8.98 -7.91 -13.79
CA VAL A 242 -8.55 -8.93 -12.82
C VAL A 242 -9.64 -9.97 -12.70
N ARG A 243 -9.27 -11.26 -12.77
CA ARG A 243 -10.15 -12.40 -12.54
C ARG A 243 -9.50 -13.39 -11.58
N VAL A 244 -10.29 -13.92 -10.64
CA VAL A 244 -9.85 -14.88 -9.63
C VAL A 244 -10.69 -16.15 -9.74
N ALA A 245 -10.05 -17.32 -9.76
CA ALA A 245 -10.71 -18.61 -9.56
C ALA A 245 -9.85 -19.51 -8.67
N VAL A 246 -10.43 -20.51 -8.03
CA VAL A 246 -9.68 -21.48 -7.20
C VAL A 246 -9.61 -22.82 -7.94
N ILE A 247 -8.38 -23.24 -8.25
CA ILE A 247 -8.07 -24.45 -9.02
C ILE A 247 -7.19 -25.33 -8.13
N GLY A 248 -7.65 -26.54 -7.80
CA GLY A 248 -6.89 -27.49 -6.98
C GLY A 248 -6.44 -26.98 -5.60
N GLY A 249 -7.18 -26.03 -5.00
CA GLY A 249 -6.82 -25.40 -3.72
C GLY A 249 -5.89 -24.18 -3.82
N VAL A 250 -5.45 -23.80 -5.02
CA VAL A 250 -4.67 -22.58 -5.27
C VAL A 250 -5.56 -21.57 -6.01
N ALA A 251 -5.57 -20.31 -5.58
CA ALA A 251 -6.22 -19.25 -6.34
C ALA A 251 -5.34 -18.80 -7.51
N ALA A 252 -5.84 -19.01 -8.73
CA ALA A 252 -5.30 -18.45 -9.95
C ALA A 252 -5.86 -17.03 -10.13
N VAL A 253 -4.98 -16.04 -10.29
CA VAL A 253 -5.36 -14.65 -10.55
C VAL A 253 -4.81 -14.20 -11.88
N LEU A 254 -5.67 -13.85 -12.83
CA LEU A 254 -5.26 -13.30 -14.12
C LEU A 254 -5.35 -11.78 -14.04
N LEU A 255 -4.23 -11.07 -14.22
CA LEU A 255 -4.18 -9.60 -14.27
C LEU A 255 -3.67 -9.11 -15.61
N GLN A 256 -4.37 -8.14 -16.20
CA GLN A 256 -3.83 -7.27 -17.24
C GLN A 256 -3.64 -5.88 -16.63
N ARG A 257 -2.41 -5.37 -16.61
CA ARG A 257 -2.12 -4.01 -16.12
C ARG A 257 -2.52 -2.97 -17.17
N ARG A 258 -2.71 -1.71 -16.77
CA ARG A 258 -2.67 -0.58 -17.73
C ARG A 258 -1.23 -0.14 -17.99
N ASP A 259 -0.41 -0.15 -16.94
CA ASP A 259 0.86 0.57 -16.89
C ASP A 259 2.06 -0.35 -17.15
N GLY A 260 2.08 -1.00 -18.33
CA GLY A 260 3.23 -1.74 -18.84
C GLY A 260 3.56 -3.09 -18.18
N THR A 261 4.75 -3.60 -18.49
CA THR A 261 5.24 -4.97 -18.20
C THR A 261 5.67 -5.22 -16.75
N GLY A 262 5.67 -4.16 -15.92
CA GLY A 262 6.20 -4.19 -14.55
C GLY A 262 5.52 -5.25 -13.69
N SER A 263 6.31 -6.00 -12.92
CA SER A 263 5.80 -7.05 -12.05
C SER A 263 4.93 -6.50 -10.92
N PRO A 264 3.82 -7.18 -10.55
CA PRO A 264 3.06 -6.85 -9.35
C PRO A 264 3.75 -7.30 -8.04
N ALA A 265 4.89 -8.01 -8.12
CA ALA A 265 5.53 -8.61 -6.95
C ALA A 265 5.85 -7.59 -5.84
N ASP A 266 6.40 -6.42 -6.16
CA ASP A 266 6.74 -5.42 -5.14
C ASP A 266 5.51 -4.72 -4.54
N ASP A 267 4.48 -4.47 -5.35
CA ASP A 267 3.18 -3.97 -4.86
C ASP A 267 2.54 -4.98 -3.87
N LEU A 268 2.65 -6.28 -4.17
CA LEU A 268 2.17 -7.37 -3.30
C LEU A 268 3.03 -7.54 -2.03
N ARG A 269 4.35 -7.38 -2.11
CA ARG A 269 5.27 -7.38 -0.94
C ARG A 269 4.96 -6.23 0.01
N ALA A 270 4.69 -5.03 -0.52
CA ALA A 270 4.23 -3.90 0.28
C ALA A 270 2.91 -4.23 1.00
N ALA A 271 1.88 -4.65 0.25
CA ALA A 271 0.56 -4.98 0.81
C ALA A 271 0.61 -6.05 1.92
N LEU A 272 1.52 -7.04 1.85
CA LEU A 272 1.72 -8.03 2.91
C LEU A 272 2.46 -7.47 4.14
N ARG A 273 3.48 -6.60 3.94
CA ARG A 273 4.18 -5.92 5.03
C ARG A 273 3.25 -4.97 5.79
N ASP A 274 2.43 -4.22 5.06
CA ASP A 274 1.43 -3.30 5.63
C ASP A 274 0.40 -4.07 6.44
N ARG A 275 -0.18 -5.15 5.88
CA ARG A 275 -1.11 -6.05 6.59
C ARG A 275 -0.48 -6.69 7.84
N ALA A 276 0.81 -6.98 7.81
CA ALA A 276 1.54 -7.47 8.99
C ALA A 276 1.84 -6.36 10.02
N ALA A 277 1.91 -5.09 9.62
CA ALA A 277 1.97 -3.95 10.54
C ALA A 277 0.61 -3.65 11.16
N GLU A 278 -0.48 -3.65 10.36
CA GLU A 278 -1.87 -3.56 10.80
C GLU A 278 -2.15 -4.57 11.93
N HIS A 279 -1.81 -5.85 11.70
CA HIS A 279 -2.07 -6.93 12.66
C HIS A 279 -1.28 -6.78 13.97
N ARG A 280 0.00 -6.38 13.90
CA ARG A 280 0.81 -6.12 15.09
C ARG A 280 0.27 -4.93 15.89
N ALA A 281 -0.28 -3.91 15.22
CA ALA A 281 -0.90 -2.77 15.88
C ALA A 281 -2.21 -3.13 16.59
N THR A 282 -3.06 -3.99 16.02
CA THR A 282 -4.26 -4.49 16.72
C THR A 282 -3.91 -5.47 17.85
N GLU A 283 -2.94 -6.35 17.68
CA GLU A 283 -2.41 -7.20 18.76
C GLU A 283 -1.90 -6.36 19.94
N HIS A 284 -1.15 -5.29 19.68
CA HIS A 284 -0.62 -4.40 20.73
C HIS A 284 -1.74 -3.71 21.51
N ARG A 285 -2.74 -3.11 20.82
CA ARG A 285 -3.93 -2.52 21.48
C ARG A 285 -4.71 -3.57 22.28
N ALA A 286 -4.83 -4.79 21.75
CA ALA A 286 -5.53 -5.90 22.41
C ALA A 286 -4.73 -6.55 23.57
N ALA A 287 -3.44 -6.25 23.71
CA ALA A 287 -2.64 -6.59 24.88
C ALA A 287 -2.72 -5.48 25.94
N ASP A 288 -2.74 -4.22 25.52
CA ASP A 288 -2.77 -3.07 26.42
C ASP A 288 -4.15 -2.89 27.08
N SER A 289 -5.25 -3.06 26.35
CA SER A 289 -6.60 -3.11 26.93
C SER A 289 -6.79 -4.24 27.96
N ARG A 290 -6.02 -5.34 27.82
CA ARG A 290 -5.95 -6.42 28.82
C ARG A 290 -5.06 -6.11 30.03
N ARG A 291 -4.13 -5.15 29.94
CA ARG A 291 -3.42 -4.58 31.10
C ARG A 291 -4.28 -3.56 31.86
N PHE A 292 -5.09 -2.78 31.14
CA PHE A 292 -5.89 -1.69 31.71
C PHE A 292 -7.34 -2.05 32.06
N SER A 293 -7.71 -3.34 32.06
CA SER A 293 -9.02 -3.80 32.55
C SER A 293 -9.01 -3.92 34.08
N PRO A 294 -9.71 -3.06 34.85
CA PRO A 294 -9.78 -3.19 36.30
C PRO A 294 -10.66 -4.38 36.67
N THR A 295 -10.08 -5.42 37.28
CA THR A 295 -10.83 -6.57 37.78
C THR A 295 -11.62 -6.20 39.04
N ALA A 296 -12.81 -5.64 38.85
CA ALA A 296 -13.77 -5.35 39.91
C ALA A 296 -14.40 -6.66 40.44
N SER A 297 -13.61 -7.46 41.16
CA SER A 297 -14.05 -8.64 41.90
C SER A 297 -13.36 -8.68 43.27
N GLY A 298 -13.93 -7.89 44.19
CA GLY A 298 -13.48 -7.72 45.57
C GLY A 298 -14.68 -7.49 46.48
N ALA A 299 -15.60 -8.45 46.50
CA ALA A 299 -16.86 -8.32 47.21
C ALA A 299 -16.66 -8.38 48.74
N SER A 300 -16.95 -7.24 49.38
CA SER A 300 -17.38 -7.05 50.78
C SER A 300 -17.12 -8.17 51.79
N SER A 301 -16.29 -7.85 52.80
CA SER A 301 -16.57 -8.28 54.17
C SER A 301 -16.26 -7.14 55.12
N ALA A 302 -17.30 -6.42 55.55
CA ALA A 302 -17.17 -5.31 56.49
C ALA A 302 -17.20 -5.82 57.93
N THR A 303 -16.31 -5.32 58.78
CA THR A 303 -16.47 -5.39 60.24
C THR A 303 -15.90 -4.12 60.85
N VAL A 304 -16.77 -3.35 61.49
CA VAL A 304 -16.44 -2.10 62.19
C VAL A 304 -16.51 -2.37 63.69
N PRO A 305 -15.55 -1.84 64.46
CA PRO A 305 -15.93 -1.16 65.70
C PRO A 305 -15.59 0.33 65.63
N ALA A 306 -16.48 1.16 66.15
CA ALA A 306 -16.29 2.61 66.17
C ALA A 306 -15.46 3.04 67.39
N ASN A 307 -14.64 4.09 67.22
CA ASN A 307 -14.64 5.18 68.20
C ASN A 307 -14.17 6.50 67.56
N ALA A 308 -14.75 7.61 68.02
CA ALA A 308 -14.38 8.99 67.69
C ALA A 308 -14.86 9.90 68.83
N PRO A 309 -14.12 10.96 69.19
CA PRO A 309 -14.60 12.28 68.77
C PRO A 309 -13.51 13.37 68.58
N GLY A 310 -13.88 14.41 67.83
CA GLY A 310 -13.39 15.78 68.06
C GLY A 310 -12.17 16.26 67.25
N PRO A 311 -12.25 17.41 66.56
CA PRO A 311 -11.13 17.98 65.80
C PRO A 311 -10.37 19.09 66.55
N ARG A 312 -9.10 19.30 66.20
CA ARG A 312 -8.38 20.59 66.32
C ARG A 312 -7.23 20.66 65.32
N ALA A 313 -6.80 21.86 64.95
CA ALA A 313 -5.83 22.10 63.88
C ALA A 313 -4.58 22.85 64.37
N THR A 314 -3.42 22.45 63.87
CA THR A 314 -2.16 23.23 63.81
C THR A 314 -1.22 22.63 62.77
N GLY A 315 -0.47 23.49 62.08
CA GLY A 315 0.89 23.19 61.59
C GLY A 315 1.88 24.15 62.28
N PRO A 316 3.09 24.40 61.74
CA PRO A 316 3.80 23.75 60.63
C PRO A 316 5.21 23.26 61.04
N ALA A 317 5.97 22.66 60.11
CA ALA A 317 7.44 22.67 60.12
C ALA A 317 8.04 22.20 58.77
N GLY A 318 9.22 22.72 58.40
CA GLY A 318 10.12 22.15 57.39
C GLY A 318 11.52 21.94 57.99
N PRO A 319 12.50 21.44 57.22
CA PRO A 319 13.79 22.13 57.19
C PRO A 319 14.46 22.21 55.80
N HIS A 320 15.67 22.76 55.75
CA HIS A 320 16.37 23.28 54.55
C HIS A 320 17.41 22.33 53.91
N ALA A 321 18.00 22.81 52.80
CA ALA A 321 19.17 22.29 52.06
C ALA A 321 20.49 22.35 52.90
N ALA A 322 21.69 21.96 52.44
CA ALA A 322 22.24 21.70 51.08
C ALA A 322 23.34 20.57 51.15
N THR A 323 24.30 20.31 50.22
CA THR A 323 24.87 21.05 49.07
C THR A 323 25.56 20.08 48.07
N SER A 324 25.90 20.54 46.86
CA SER A 324 26.83 19.88 45.90
C SER A 324 28.25 20.50 45.98
N PRO A 325 29.32 19.89 45.42
CA PRO A 325 29.64 19.86 43.96
C PRO A 325 29.98 18.43 43.44
N ALA A 326 29.99 18.05 42.16
CA ALA A 326 30.20 18.69 40.84
C ALA A 326 31.67 18.67 40.30
N ALA A 327 31.94 17.79 39.32
CA ALA A 327 33.10 17.77 38.40
C ALA A 327 32.78 16.85 37.18
N ALA A 328 33.50 16.93 36.03
CA ALA A 328 33.08 16.27 34.78
C ALA A 328 34.18 15.88 33.76
N ARG A 329 33.88 14.81 32.99
CA ARG A 329 34.28 14.44 31.59
C ARG A 329 35.76 14.43 31.13
N GLY A 330 36.12 13.33 30.43
CA GLY A 330 37.27 13.21 29.49
C GLY A 330 38.35 12.19 29.92
N VAL A 331 39.06 11.45 29.05
CA VAL A 331 39.03 11.27 27.58
C VAL A 331 39.63 9.90 27.16
N THR A 332 39.36 9.46 25.91
CA THR A 332 40.04 8.50 24.98
C THR A 332 41.13 7.47 25.43
N SER A 333 41.04 6.26 24.85
CA SER A 333 42.07 5.18 24.76
C SER A 333 43.17 5.49 23.68
N PRO A 334 44.27 4.70 23.43
CA PRO A 334 44.29 3.23 23.17
C PRO A 334 45.57 2.39 23.51
N ALA A 335 45.53 1.08 23.19
CA ALA A 335 46.64 0.14 22.88
C ALA A 335 47.58 -0.39 24.00
N GLY A 336 48.18 -1.58 23.75
CA GLY A 336 49.15 -2.30 24.62
C GLY A 336 50.53 -2.50 23.97
N PRO A 337 51.45 -3.30 24.56
CA PRO A 337 51.62 -4.69 24.09
C PRO A 337 51.94 -5.74 25.21
N HIS A 338 52.75 -6.76 24.93
CA HIS A 338 52.81 -8.11 25.57
C HIS A 338 53.96 -8.35 26.60
N ASP A 339 54.08 -9.63 27.02
CA ASP A 339 55.18 -10.33 27.75
C ASP A 339 55.11 -10.32 29.31
N ALA A 340 55.47 -11.37 30.10
CA ALA A 340 56.07 -12.68 29.80
C ALA A 340 55.69 -13.84 30.79
N THR A 341 55.66 -15.09 30.27
CA THR A 341 56.18 -16.39 30.81
C THR A 341 56.05 -16.86 32.29
N GLY A 342 55.07 -17.78 32.55
CA GLY A 342 55.19 -19.05 33.32
C GLY A 342 55.45 -19.07 34.85
N PRO A 343 55.51 -20.26 35.53
CA PRO A 343 55.16 -21.64 35.11
C PRO A 343 54.30 -22.49 36.12
N ALA A 344 53.81 -23.65 35.68
CA ALA A 344 53.44 -24.91 36.39
C ALA A 344 52.64 -24.96 37.74
N GLY A 345 51.63 -25.86 37.82
CA GLY A 345 50.85 -26.20 39.04
C GLY A 345 51.45 -27.31 39.92
N PRO A 346 50.70 -27.92 40.89
CA PRO A 346 49.85 -29.08 40.52
C PRO A 346 48.64 -29.45 41.43
N ARG A 347 47.86 -30.46 40.97
CA ARG A 347 47.02 -31.47 41.71
C ARG A 347 45.70 -31.07 42.40
N ASN A 348 44.67 -31.86 42.08
CA ASN A 348 43.43 -32.07 42.85
C ASN A 348 43.63 -33.07 44.00
N PRO A 349 42.73 -33.07 45.00
CA PRO A 349 42.16 -34.29 45.56
C PRO A 349 40.64 -34.40 45.30
N ALA A 350 40.07 -35.59 45.48
CA ALA A 350 38.63 -35.85 45.33
C ALA A 350 37.82 -35.52 46.61
N GLY A 351 36.54 -35.19 46.47
CA GLY A 351 35.61 -34.96 47.57
C GLY A 351 34.84 -36.21 48.03
N PRO A 352 34.01 -36.10 49.09
CA PRO A 352 33.18 -37.19 49.61
C PRO A 352 31.77 -37.26 48.98
N ARG A 353 31.15 -38.45 49.05
CA ARG A 353 29.72 -38.68 48.74
C ARG A 353 28.86 -38.61 50.01
N GLY A 354 27.59 -38.20 49.85
CA GLY A 354 26.49 -38.48 50.78
C GLY A 354 25.28 -37.59 50.50
N THR A 355 24.03 -38.02 50.69
CA THR A 355 23.47 -39.37 50.87
C THR A 355 22.05 -39.38 50.29
N ALA A 356 21.48 -40.56 50.01
CA ALA A 356 20.12 -40.67 49.48
C ALA A 356 19.05 -40.38 50.54
N ASN A 357 17.87 -39.92 50.08
CA ASN A 357 16.60 -40.02 50.81
C ASN A 357 15.48 -40.44 49.84
N ALA A 358 14.45 -41.10 50.37
CA ALA A 358 13.55 -41.95 49.59
C ALA A 358 12.24 -41.27 49.11
N ALA A 359 11.48 -42.00 48.28
CA ALA A 359 10.37 -41.49 47.50
C ALA A 359 9.00 -41.48 48.23
N GLY A 360 8.10 -40.59 47.78
CA GLY A 360 6.66 -40.75 47.87
C GLY A 360 5.87 -39.44 48.02
N PRO A 361 4.61 -39.34 47.54
CA PRO A 361 3.86 -40.29 46.72
C PRO A 361 3.77 -39.88 45.22
N ARG A 362 3.20 -40.75 44.37
CA ARG A 362 2.88 -40.41 42.97
C ARG A 362 1.60 -39.58 42.89
N GLY A 363 1.70 -38.31 42.49
CA GLY A 363 0.57 -37.54 41.97
C GLY A 363 0.51 -37.65 40.44
N ALA A 364 -0.60 -38.12 39.89
CA ALA A 364 -0.77 -38.28 38.44
C ALA A 364 -1.23 -36.97 37.77
N THR A 365 -0.32 -36.01 37.60
CA THR A 365 -0.52 -34.90 36.67
C THR A 365 0.07 -35.27 35.31
N GLY A 366 -0.81 -35.53 34.34
CA GLY A 366 -0.40 -35.65 32.95
C GLY A 366 0.17 -34.32 32.49
N SER A 367 1.50 -34.23 32.34
CA SER A 367 2.15 -33.11 31.67
C SER A 367 1.88 -33.21 30.16
N ALA A 368 0.64 -32.94 29.79
CA ALA A 368 0.34 -32.41 28.47
C ALA A 368 1.14 -31.12 28.37
N SER A 369 2.21 -31.14 27.58
CA SER A 369 3.01 -29.97 27.25
C SER A 369 2.09 -29.01 26.49
N ALA A 370 1.42 -28.14 27.25
CA ALA A 370 0.60 -27.05 26.76
C ALA A 370 1.51 -25.99 26.13
N GLY A 371 2.16 -26.37 25.03
CA GLY A 371 3.03 -25.54 24.23
C GLY A 371 2.29 -24.27 23.90
N ILE A 372 2.82 -23.15 24.40
CA ILE A 372 2.10 -21.89 24.46
C ILE A 372 1.77 -21.47 23.04
N ARG A 373 0.52 -21.67 22.62
CA ARG A 373 -0.05 -21.09 21.39
C ARG A 373 -0.22 -19.60 21.58
N ARG A 374 0.92 -18.89 21.68
CA ARG A 374 1.05 -17.49 21.29
C ARG A 374 0.65 -17.46 19.82
N GLY A 375 -0.60 -17.09 19.56
CA GLY A 375 -1.17 -17.04 18.22
C GLY A 375 -0.54 -15.90 17.43
N SER A 376 0.66 -16.12 16.91
CA SER A 376 1.24 -15.27 15.87
C SER A 376 0.40 -15.45 14.62
N VAL A 377 -0.44 -14.46 14.30
CA VAL A 377 -1.26 -14.48 13.08
C VAL A 377 -0.49 -13.87 11.90
N ALA A 378 0.84 -14.00 11.90
CA ALA A 378 1.71 -13.66 10.77
C ALA A 378 1.36 -14.52 9.52
N SER A 379 1.26 -13.86 8.37
CA SER A 379 0.46 -14.32 7.21
C SER A 379 0.79 -15.75 6.75
N GLY A 380 -0.25 -16.59 6.65
CA GLY A 380 -0.20 -17.93 6.07
C GLY A 380 -0.32 -17.95 4.53
N ILE A 381 -0.43 -16.78 3.91
CA ILE A 381 -0.56 -16.65 2.46
C ILE A 381 0.82 -16.80 1.81
N ARG A 382 0.90 -17.58 0.73
CA ARG A 382 2.05 -17.65 -0.19
C ARG A 382 1.61 -17.22 -1.59
N VAL A 383 2.48 -16.52 -2.32
CA VAL A 383 2.23 -16.02 -3.67
C VAL A 383 3.41 -16.31 -4.60
N GLY A 384 3.15 -16.99 -5.71
CA GLY A 384 4.02 -17.01 -6.87
C GLY A 384 3.48 -16.08 -7.97
N VAL A 385 4.37 -15.29 -8.58
CA VAL A 385 4.05 -14.38 -9.69
C VAL A 385 4.66 -14.93 -10.98
N GLY A 386 3.84 -15.12 -12.01
CA GLY A 386 4.28 -15.55 -13.33
C GLY A 386 4.79 -14.40 -14.21
N GLY A 387 5.54 -14.76 -15.25
CA GLY A 387 6.05 -13.83 -16.26
C GLY A 387 4.94 -13.14 -17.06
N ASN A 388 5.29 -12.04 -17.73
CA ASN A 388 4.35 -11.27 -18.56
C ASN A 388 4.29 -11.83 -19.98
N VAL A 389 3.18 -12.50 -20.32
CA VAL A 389 2.98 -13.25 -21.58
C VAL A 389 1.80 -12.70 -22.37
N ASP A 390 1.60 -13.11 -23.63
CA ASP A 390 0.36 -12.80 -24.36
C ASP A 390 -0.86 -13.41 -23.65
N GLY A 391 -2.05 -12.83 -23.81
CA GLY A 391 -3.26 -13.36 -23.18
C GLY A 391 -3.56 -14.80 -23.61
N LEU A 392 -3.18 -15.19 -24.84
CA LEU A 392 -3.28 -16.57 -25.31
C LEU A 392 -2.27 -17.53 -24.67
N ASP A 393 -1.17 -17.04 -24.10
CA ASP A 393 -0.08 -17.84 -23.52
C ASP A 393 -0.14 -17.92 -21.98
N ALA A 394 -1.30 -17.56 -21.39
CA ALA A 394 -1.53 -17.46 -19.95
C ALA A 394 -1.11 -18.70 -19.14
N GLU A 395 -1.23 -19.90 -19.73
CA GLU A 395 -0.74 -21.17 -19.18
C GLU A 395 0.76 -21.18 -18.85
N THR A 396 1.58 -20.48 -19.63
CA THR A 396 3.03 -20.33 -19.38
C THR A 396 3.24 -19.52 -18.10
N SER A 397 2.56 -18.39 -17.98
CA SER A 397 2.59 -17.56 -16.77
C SER A 397 2.01 -18.29 -15.55
N TRP A 398 1.00 -19.15 -15.73
CA TRP A 398 0.47 -20.01 -14.66
C TRP A 398 1.45 -21.09 -14.21
N ALA A 399 2.12 -21.78 -15.14
CA ALA A 399 3.16 -22.75 -14.82
C ALA A 399 4.31 -22.08 -14.05
N GLN A 400 4.76 -20.92 -14.54
CA GLN A 400 5.77 -20.07 -13.89
C GLN A 400 5.33 -19.60 -12.49
N ALA A 401 4.07 -19.19 -12.32
CA ALA A 401 3.51 -18.78 -11.04
C ALA A 401 3.44 -19.94 -10.04
N ARG A 402 3.00 -21.13 -10.46
CA ARG A 402 3.00 -22.34 -9.61
C ARG A 402 4.41 -22.78 -9.23
N LEU A 403 5.37 -22.63 -10.13
CA LEU A 403 6.79 -22.87 -9.89
C LEU A 403 7.32 -21.87 -8.83
N ALA A 404 7.10 -20.58 -9.02
CA ALA A 404 7.48 -19.53 -8.08
C ALA A 404 6.82 -19.71 -6.68
N LEU A 405 5.57 -20.17 -6.63
CA LEU A 405 4.84 -20.45 -5.38
C LEU A 405 5.54 -21.51 -4.51
N ARG A 406 6.29 -22.46 -5.10
CA ARG A 406 7.08 -23.43 -4.33
C ARG A 406 8.30 -22.81 -3.65
N PHE A 407 8.80 -21.68 -4.14
CA PHE A 407 9.86 -20.90 -3.49
C PHE A 407 9.32 -19.93 -2.43
N ALA A 408 8.03 -19.61 -2.42
CA ALA A 408 7.43 -18.69 -1.46
C ALA A 408 7.39 -19.30 -0.05
N THR A 409 7.69 -18.49 0.95
CA THR A 409 7.68 -18.87 2.38
C THR A 409 6.44 -18.31 3.03
N THR A 410 5.75 -19.06 3.88
CA THR A 410 4.85 -18.40 4.85
C THR A 410 5.66 -17.55 5.81
N ALA A 411 5.07 -16.45 6.28
CA ALA A 411 5.68 -15.59 7.29
C ALA A 411 5.57 -16.23 8.69
N GLY A 412 6.12 -17.43 8.85
CA GLY A 412 5.92 -18.29 10.03
C GLY A 412 6.82 -17.96 11.23
N GLY A 413 7.90 -17.20 11.04
CA GLY A 413 8.83 -16.78 12.09
C GLY A 413 8.70 -15.29 12.45
N PRO A 414 9.00 -14.90 13.72
CA PRO A 414 8.96 -13.49 14.14
C PRO A 414 10.04 -12.60 13.49
N THR A 415 10.93 -13.20 12.69
CA THR A 415 12.10 -12.61 12.03
C THR A 415 12.04 -12.64 10.50
N GLY A 416 11.02 -13.28 9.91
CA GLY A 416 10.85 -13.35 8.46
C GLY A 416 10.22 -12.06 7.90
N ASP A 417 10.65 -11.62 6.71
CA ASP A 417 9.98 -10.53 6.00
C ASP A 417 8.65 -11.06 5.42
N PRO A 418 7.49 -10.41 5.66
CA PRO A 418 6.25 -10.73 4.94
C PRO A 418 6.39 -10.69 3.41
N GLY A 419 7.40 -10.00 2.87
CA GLY A 419 7.78 -10.04 1.47
C GLY A 419 8.38 -11.37 0.98
N ASP A 420 8.96 -12.20 1.86
CA ASP A 420 9.49 -13.55 1.54
C ASP A 420 8.37 -14.56 1.15
N ALA A 421 7.11 -14.13 1.26
CA ALA A 421 5.92 -14.83 0.79
C ALA A 421 5.54 -14.52 -0.67
N VAL A 422 6.24 -13.58 -1.34
CA VAL A 422 5.98 -13.22 -2.75
C VAL A 422 7.23 -13.45 -3.58
N VAL A 423 7.24 -14.55 -4.33
CA VAL A 423 8.31 -14.86 -5.28
C VAL A 423 7.88 -14.50 -6.69
N ASP A 424 8.78 -13.83 -7.39
CA ASP A 424 8.62 -13.50 -8.80
C ASP A 424 9.41 -14.47 -9.66
N HIS A 425 8.75 -15.13 -10.60
CA HIS A 425 9.41 -16.03 -11.54
C HIS A 425 10.50 -15.30 -12.35
N ASP A 426 10.26 -14.06 -12.77
CA ASP A 426 11.20 -13.28 -13.56
C ASP A 426 12.49 -12.97 -12.78
N ALA A 427 12.45 -13.06 -11.44
CA ALA A 427 13.59 -12.85 -10.54
C ALA A 427 14.30 -14.16 -10.10
N LEU A 428 13.76 -15.35 -10.41
CA LEU A 428 14.39 -16.63 -10.04
C LEU A 428 15.57 -17.01 -10.94
N GLY A 429 15.49 -16.67 -12.23
CA GLY A 429 16.49 -17.08 -13.22
C GLY A 429 16.75 -18.60 -13.19
N PRO A 430 18.02 -19.06 -13.25
CA PRO A 430 18.35 -20.49 -13.23
C PRO A 430 17.87 -21.27 -12.00
N LEU A 431 17.55 -20.62 -10.88
CA LEU A 431 17.01 -21.32 -9.71
C LEU A 431 15.66 -21.97 -10.00
N ALA A 432 14.87 -21.44 -10.94
CA ALA A 432 13.56 -21.98 -11.30
C ALA A 432 13.61 -23.50 -11.63
N LEU A 433 14.68 -23.95 -12.29
CA LEU A 433 14.90 -25.35 -12.68
C LEU A 433 14.93 -26.31 -11.47
N LEU A 434 15.31 -25.85 -10.28
CA LEU A 434 15.28 -26.67 -9.06
C LEU A 434 13.85 -27.06 -8.66
N ALA A 435 12.86 -26.23 -8.98
CA ALA A 435 11.45 -26.52 -8.72
C ALA A 435 10.80 -27.41 -9.80
N GLU A 436 11.49 -27.73 -10.90
CA GLU A 436 11.07 -28.81 -11.80
C GLU A 436 11.42 -30.20 -11.23
N ILE A 437 12.36 -30.26 -10.28
CA ILE A 437 12.77 -31.52 -9.65
C ILE A 437 11.63 -32.05 -8.75
N PRO A 438 11.22 -33.33 -8.89
CA PRO A 438 10.22 -33.95 -8.03
C PRO A 438 10.64 -33.93 -6.55
N THR A 439 9.70 -33.61 -5.68
CA THR A 439 9.96 -33.44 -4.23
C THR A 439 10.53 -34.68 -3.55
N ALA A 440 10.10 -35.89 -3.93
CA ALA A 440 10.73 -37.13 -3.47
C ALA A 440 12.24 -37.15 -3.75
N ARG A 441 12.65 -36.78 -4.97
CA ARG A 441 14.08 -36.73 -5.36
C ARG A 441 14.86 -35.64 -4.63
N LEU A 442 14.19 -34.56 -4.19
CA LEU A 442 14.78 -33.54 -3.31
C LEU A 442 14.91 -34.03 -1.87
N ARG A 443 13.88 -34.67 -1.31
CA ARG A 443 13.87 -35.35 0.01
C ARG A 443 14.90 -36.49 0.09
N ASP A 444 15.30 -37.02 -1.07
CA ASP A 444 16.30 -38.08 -1.17
C ASP A 444 17.76 -37.60 -1.25
N GLN A 445 18.00 -36.29 -1.39
CA GLN A 445 19.37 -35.76 -1.40
C GLN A 445 20.03 -35.89 -0.01
N PRO A 446 21.30 -36.36 0.08
CA PRO A 446 22.01 -36.49 1.36
C PRO A 446 22.03 -35.18 2.17
N ASP A 447 22.35 -34.08 1.51
CA ASP A 447 22.46 -32.75 2.14
C ASP A 447 21.12 -32.26 2.71
N VAL A 448 20.01 -32.52 2.01
CA VAL A 448 18.64 -32.20 2.48
C VAL A 448 18.27 -33.06 3.68
N ARG A 449 18.54 -34.37 3.62
CA ARG A 449 18.31 -35.30 4.73
C ARG A 449 19.14 -34.96 5.96
N ALA A 450 20.37 -34.49 5.77
CA ALA A 450 21.28 -34.07 6.84
C ALA A 450 20.82 -32.76 7.49
N LEU A 451 20.43 -31.75 6.70
CA LEU A 451 19.79 -30.53 7.21
C LEU A 451 18.48 -30.82 7.97
N ASP A 452 17.65 -31.75 7.49
CA ASP A 452 16.43 -32.16 8.18
C ASP A 452 16.69 -33.01 9.43
N ALA A 453 17.79 -33.78 9.47
CA ALA A 453 18.23 -34.48 10.68
C ALA A 453 18.73 -33.48 11.74
N LEU A 454 19.54 -32.51 11.33
CA LEU A 454 19.99 -31.41 12.19
C LEU A 454 18.80 -30.61 12.71
N ALA A 455 17.86 -30.19 11.85
CA ALA A 455 16.67 -29.42 12.22
C ALA A 455 15.75 -30.10 13.26
N ARG A 456 15.89 -31.42 13.49
CA ARG A 456 15.15 -32.19 14.50
C ARG A 456 15.84 -32.30 15.86
N THR A 457 17.05 -31.76 16.04
CA THR A 457 17.72 -31.70 17.35
C THR A 457 17.23 -30.50 18.17
N ASP A 458 17.45 -30.54 19.49
CA ASP A 458 16.97 -29.51 20.44
C ASP A 458 17.45 -28.08 20.13
N SER A 459 18.60 -27.92 19.46
CA SER A 459 19.10 -26.62 18.97
C SER A 459 18.93 -26.41 17.47
N GLY A 460 18.90 -27.49 16.68
CA GLY A 460 19.22 -27.47 15.26
C GLY A 460 18.26 -26.68 14.37
N ALA A 461 17.00 -26.50 14.79
CA ALA A 461 16.07 -25.59 14.10
C ALA A 461 16.56 -24.13 14.10
N LEU A 462 17.26 -23.69 15.16
CA LEU A 462 17.90 -22.37 15.23
C LEU A 462 19.27 -22.34 14.52
N ASP A 463 19.92 -23.49 14.40
CA ASP A 463 21.21 -23.62 13.72
C ASP A 463 21.04 -23.58 12.19
N VAL A 464 20.00 -24.26 11.67
CA VAL A 464 19.55 -24.11 10.27
C VAL A 464 19.05 -22.69 9.99
N ALA A 465 18.34 -22.04 10.93
CA ALA A 465 17.94 -20.64 10.76
C ALA A 465 19.15 -19.68 10.75
N ALA A 466 20.21 -19.96 11.50
CA ALA A 466 21.48 -19.24 11.42
C ALA A 466 22.16 -19.44 10.06
N LEU A 467 22.18 -20.66 9.52
CA LEU A 467 22.68 -20.93 8.16
C LEU A 467 21.87 -20.17 7.10
N GLU A 468 20.54 -20.22 7.15
CA GLU A 468 19.67 -19.50 6.22
C GLU A 468 19.90 -17.98 6.25
N ALA A 469 20.07 -17.41 7.45
CA ALA A 469 20.36 -15.98 7.60
C ALA A 469 21.79 -15.63 7.13
N PHE A 470 22.77 -16.51 7.32
CA PHE A 470 24.13 -16.32 6.84
C PHE A 470 24.24 -16.44 5.32
N CYS A 471 23.71 -17.50 4.70
CA CYS A 471 23.69 -17.67 3.24
C CYS A 471 22.94 -16.55 2.51
N ARG A 472 21.95 -15.90 3.17
CA ARG A 472 21.20 -14.76 2.63
C ARG A 472 21.94 -13.42 2.70
N THR A 473 22.82 -13.24 3.69
CA THR A 473 23.47 -11.95 3.98
C THR A 473 24.98 -11.92 3.72
N GLY A 474 25.63 -13.09 3.62
CA GLY A 474 27.08 -13.23 3.57
C GLY A 474 27.82 -12.71 4.81
N SER A 475 27.12 -12.38 5.91
CA SER A 475 27.69 -11.61 7.01
C SER A 475 27.11 -12.01 8.36
N LEU A 476 27.96 -12.50 9.26
CA LEU A 476 27.62 -12.84 10.66
C LEU A 476 26.89 -11.70 11.39
N ARG A 477 27.27 -10.43 11.12
CA ARG A 477 26.65 -9.26 11.76
C ARG A 477 25.24 -9.00 11.25
N GLN A 478 25.00 -9.18 9.95
CA GLN A 478 23.66 -8.98 9.36
C GLN A 478 22.73 -10.16 9.67
N ALA A 479 23.24 -11.40 9.62
CA ALA A 479 22.51 -12.58 10.08
C ALA A 479 22.10 -12.47 11.56
N ALA A 480 23.00 -12.00 12.43
CA ALA A 480 22.70 -11.76 13.84
C ALA A 480 21.66 -10.66 14.05
N ALA A 481 21.73 -9.55 13.31
CA ALA A 481 20.72 -8.50 13.34
C ALA A 481 19.34 -9.00 12.88
N ALA A 482 19.28 -9.79 11.80
CA ALA A 482 18.04 -10.37 11.28
C ALA A 482 17.40 -11.40 12.22
N LEU A 483 18.20 -12.09 13.04
CA LEU A 483 17.74 -13.08 14.02
C LEU A 483 17.55 -12.50 15.44
N TYR A 484 17.83 -11.21 15.66
CA TYR A 484 17.91 -10.56 16.97
C TYR A 484 18.85 -11.27 17.97
N LEU A 485 19.96 -11.83 17.46
CA LEU A 485 20.99 -12.53 18.24
C LEU A 485 22.28 -11.71 18.35
N HIS A 486 23.18 -12.11 19.23
CA HIS A 486 24.56 -11.62 19.19
C HIS A 486 25.37 -12.34 18.10
N HIS A 487 26.34 -11.67 17.49
CA HIS A 487 27.12 -12.23 16.38
C HIS A 487 27.96 -13.45 16.77
N SER A 488 28.46 -13.51 18.02
CA SER A 488 29.12 -14.72 18.54
C SER A 488 28.16 -15.90 18.71
N SER A 489 26.89 -15.64 19.00
CA SER A 489 25.85 -16.69 19.05
C SER A 489 25.57 -17.25 17.66
N VAL A 490 25.52 -16.42 16.62
CA VAL A 490 25.40 -16.91 15.23
C VAL A 490 26.64 -17.69 14.82
N ALA A 491 27.84 -17.21 15.13
CA ALA A 491 29.08 -17.93 14.81
C ALA A 491 29.15 -19.31 15.46
N ALA A 492 28.80 -19.43 16.76
CA ALA A 492 28.75 -20.72 17.45
C ALA A 492 27.73 -21.69 16.84
N ARG A 493 26.57 -21.18 16.35
CA ARG A 493 25.58 -22.00 15.64
C ARG A 493 26.08 -22.47 14.28
N LEU A 494 26.78 -21.62 13.52
CA LEU A 494 27.37 -22.03 12.26
C LEU A 494 28.45 -23.09 12.46
N ALA A 495 29.31 -22.98 13.49
CA ALA A 495 30.27 -24.02 13.83
C ALA A 495 29.58 -25.38 14.09
N HIS A 496 28.44 -25.41 14.81
CA HIS A 496 27.65 -26.64 14.97
C HIS A 496 27.08 -27.19 13.64
N VAL A 497 26.77 -26.32 12.66
CA VAL A 497 26.34 -26.74 11.31
C VAL A 497 27.51 -27.33 10.53
N GLU A 498 28.68 -26.70 10.61
CA GLU A 498 29.93 -27.14 9.97
C GLU A 498 30.36 -28.52 10.52
N ASP A 499 30.41 -28.68 11.85
CA ASP A 499 30.67 -29.95 12.54
C ASP A 499 29.67 -31.06 12.17
N ALA A 500 28.37 -30.72 12.04
CA ALA A 500 27.31 -31.70 11.81
C ALA A 500 27.14 -32.13 10.34
N LEU A 501 27.54 -31.27 9.39
CA LEU A 501 27.34 -31.51 7.95
C LEU A 501 28.65 -31.76 7.19
N GLY A 502 29.80 -31.49 7.81
CA GLY A 502 31.12 -31.62 7.18
C GLY A 502 31.31 -30.58 6.08
N TRP A 503 30.89 -29.33 6.35
CA TRP A 503 31.02 -28.19 5.43
C TRP A 503 31.96 -27.13 6.00
N HIS A 504 32.60 -26.38 5.11
CA HIS A 504 33.39 -25.20 5.47
C HIS A 504 32.73 -23.94 4.89
N LEU A 505 32.04 -23.15 5.71
CA LEU A 505 31.20 -22.04 5.24
C LEU A 505 31.99 -20.78 4.91
N ASP A 506 33.28 -20.73 5.25
CA ASP A 506 34.24 -19.76 4.72
C ASP A 506 34.58 -20.04 3.25
N GLU A 507 34.67 -21.31 2.84
CA GLU A 507 34.86 -21.71 1.45
C GLU A 507 33.64 -21.34 0.56
N PRO A 508 33.86 -20.73 -0.64
CA PRO A 508 32.76 -20.39 -1.55
C PRO A 508 31.98 -21.60 -2.08
N GLY A 509 32.65 -22.75 -2.25
CA GLY A 509 32.04 -23.96 -2.81
C GLY A 509 31.00 -24.57 -1.87
N ASP A 510 31.39 -24.83 -0.62
CA ASP A 510 30.48 -25.37 0.39
C ASP A 510 29.41 -24.35 0.82
N ARG A 511 29.71 -23.04 0.84
CA ARG A 511 28.67 -22.01 1.04
C ARG A 511 27.60 -22.03 -0.07
N PHE A 512 27.98 -22.25 -1.33
CA PHE A 512 27.05 -22.40 -2.44
C PHE A 512 26.26 -23.72 -2.37
N ARG A 513 26.93 -24.82 -2.01
CA ARG A 513 26.30 -26.12 -1.75
C ARG A 513 25.26 -26.04 -0.63
N ALA A 514 25.60 -25.39 0.49
CA ALA A 514 24.68 -25.13 1.59
C ALA A 514 23.45 -24.32 1.15
N GLN A 515 23.66 -23.28 0.33
CA GLN A 515 22.56 -22.49 -0.24
C GLN A 515 21.65 -23.32 -1.16
N LEU A 516 22.22 -24.18 -2.03
CA LEU A 516 21.46 -25.10 -2.86
C LEU A 516 20.69 -26.14 -2.02
N ALA A 517 21.31 -26.69 -0.98
CA ALA A 517 20.69 -27.67 -0.08
C ALA A 517 19.51 -27.05 0.69
N LEU A 518 19.62 -25.80 1.14
CA LEU A 518 18.52 -25.04 1.73
C LEU A 518 17.37 -24.81 0.73
N TRP A 519 17.65 -24.44 -0.52
CA TRP A 519 16.61 -24.31 -1.55
C TRP A 519 15.94 -25.66 -1.87
N ALA A 520 16.72 -26.72 -2.04
CA ALA A 520 16.22 -28.08 -2.27
C ALA A 520 15.32 -28.55 -1.12
N ARG A 521 15.74 -28.29 0.13
CA ARG A 521 14.96 -28.56 1.35
C ARG A 521 13.65 -27.78 1.38
N LYS A 522 13.67 -26.48 1.08
CA LYS A 522 12.46 -25.64 1.00
C LYS A 522 11.47 -26.18 -0.03
N LEU A 523 11.97 -26.49 -1.23
CA LEU A 523 11.18 -27.05 -2.35
C LEU A 523 10.65 -28.46 -2.07
N ALA A 524 11.32 -29.22 -1.19
CA ALA A 524 10.88 -30.52 -0.69
C ALA A 524 9.72 -30.44 0.34
N THR A 525 9.44 -29.26 0.90
CA THR A 525 8.35 -29.01 1.86
C THR A 525 7.21 -28.16 1.29
N ALA A 526 7.22 -27.83 0.00
CA ALA A 526 6.38 -26.77 -0.58
C ALA A 526 5.11 -27.25 -1.33
N GLU A 527 4.77 -28.53 -1.22
CA GLU A 527 3.55 -29.17 -1.78
C GLU A 527 2.34 -28.99 -0.85
#